data_AF-A0A183MVP2-F1
#
_entry.id   AF-A0A183MVP2-F1
#
_cell.length_a   1.000
_cell.length_b   1.000
_cell.length_c   1.000
_cell.angle_alpha   90.00
_cell.angle_beta   90.00
_cell.angle_gamma   90.00
#
_symmetry.space_group_name_H-M   'P 1'
#
loop_
_entity.id
_entity.type
_entity.pdbx_description
1 polymer ?
#
loop_
_entity_poly.entity_id
_entity_poly.type
_entity_poly.pdbx_seq_one_letter_code
_entity_poly.pdbx_strand_id
1 'polypeptide(L)'
;MSRVFLAFIAVAFHALSLGSIARKTYGDRPHSASKNPEYVFQSIPSLLGKSIDHPMVKLFQERYPYHNLSYDATSGQLFFTRKDGEVFSVDELVAMLLEYAHNYAELYTGSIIKTCVLTVPSHFGQAERRRLIRVSEIAGLNVLQIINDNSAVALNFGLLRFKNFNETPQYYMFFDIGSMSTTATLAAYSYGKHRDGDVVADFPMLRIVNVSHDPTFGTQAFIYRIRDQLLEKFCEIKKLDKDLVKKSHRTMSKLTLEASNVLTKLSANSEIFAQVENLFNEEDLNVKITRAEMETFCSDLFERVKRPFFDIMVDFPMESLQEVILMGGGTRIPKIQSVLIEYSQKSELHRGVNSDDAAALGAVYQAAFHTPGFRVTRFIVKDYNLYPIAVSF
;
A
#
# COMPACT_ATOMS: atom_id res chain seq x y z
N MET A 1 31.13 -18.56 -16.58
CA MET A 1 29.65 -18.55 -16.47
C MET A 1 29.28 -17.58 -15.35
N SER A 2 28.92 -16.35 -15.69
CA SER A 2 28.41 -15.38 -14.73
C SER A 2 27.07 -15.90 -14.20
N ARG A 3 27.02 -16.24 -12.91
CA ARG A 3 25.77 -16.58 -12.25
C ARG A 3 24.95 -15.29 -12.16
N VAL A 4 23.90 -15.18 -12.98
CA VAL A 4 22.89 -14.12 -12.85
C VAL A 4 22.06 -14.51 -11.62
N PHE A 5 22.33 -13.88 -10.49
CA PHE A 5 21.51 -14.03 -9.29
C PHE A 5 20.48 -12.91 -9.26
N LEU A 6 19.25 -13.33 -8.99
CA LEU A 6 18.06 -12.49 -8.97
C LEU A 6 17.88 -12.04 -7.52
N ALA A 7 17.95 -10.75 -7.26
CA ALA A 7 17.44 -10.21 -6.02
C ALA A 7 16.35 -9.19 -6.29
N PHE A 8 15.39 -9.17 -5.38
CA PHE A 8 14.07 -8.64 -5.60
C PHE A 8 13.87 -7.43 -4.73
N ILE A 9 13.25 -6.42 -5.33
CA ILE A 9 12.81 -5.24 -4.63
C ILE A 9 11.30 -5.26 -4.67
N ALA A 10 10.69 -5.76 -3.60
CA ALA A 10 9.32 -5.41 -3.29
C ALA A 10 9.38 -4.11 -2.48
N VAL A 11 9.15 -2.96 -3.12
CA VAL A 11 9.03 -1.72 -2.36
C VAL A 11 7.65 -1.70 -1.71
N ALA A 12 7.57 -2.11 -0.45
CA ALA A 12 6.47 -1.72 0.42
C ALA A 12 6.61 -0.20 0.67
N PHE A 13 5.77 0.59 0.02
CA PHE A 13 5.84 2.05 -0.05
C PHE A 13 5.44 2.74 1.26
N HIS A 14 6.31 2.70 2.28
CA HIS A 14 6.10 3.38 3.55
C HIS A 14 7.27 4.34 3.86
N ALA A 15 7.18 5.55 3.28
CA ALA A 15 7.91 6.80 3.59
C ALA A 15 9.43 6.92 3.30
N LEU A 16 9.86 8.15 2.97
CA LEU A 16 11.24 8.59 2.71
C LEU A 16 11.62 9.75 3.66
N SER A 17 12.83 9.76 4.22
CA SER A 17 13.30 10.83 5.13
C SER A 17 14.63 11.42 4.64
N LEU A 18 14.61 12.57 3.96
CA LEU A 18 15.85 13.20 3.50
C LEU A 18 16.48 14.03 4.63
N GLY A 19 17.56 13.52 5.24
CA GLY A 19 18.39 14.29 6.16
C GLY A 19 19.27 15.33 5.44
N SER A 20 20.00 16.15 6.22
CA SER A 20 20.96 17.11 5.68
C SER A 20 22.03 16.45 4.82
N ILE A 21 22.61 17.24 3.90
CA ILE A 21 23.45 16.93 2.73
C ILE A 21 24.46 15.76 2.89
N ALA A 22 24.87 15.39 4.10
CA ALA A 22 25.79 14.28 4.35
C ALA A 22 25.14 12.90 4.61
N ARG A 23 23.83 12.78 4.92
CA ARG A 23 23.15 11.48 5.13
C ARG A 23 21.68 11.48 4.71
N LYS A 24 21.39 10.94 3.52
CA LYS A 24 20.03 10.51 3.14
C LYS A 24 19.63 9.29 3.98
N THR A 25 18.42 9.26 4.53
CA THR A 25 17.92 8.15 5.35
C THR A 25 16.63 7.57 4.78
N TYR A 26 16.53 6.25 4.71
CA TYR A 26 15.41 5.56 4.10
C TYR A 26 14.70 4.67 5.13
N GLY A 27 13.38 4.49 4.98
CA GLY A 27 12.57 3.61 5.81
C GLY A 27 11.88 4.28 7.01
N ASP A 28 11.29 3.43 7.86
CA ASP A 28 10.41 3.83 8.96
C ASP A 28 11.21 4.35 10.17
N ARG A 29 11.66 5.61 10.08
CA ARG A 29 12.27 6.34 11.20
C ARG A 29 11.31 7.42 11.71
N PRO A 30 10.32 7.06 12.56
CA PRO A 30 9.32 7.99 13.08
C PRO A 30 9.93 9.17 13.87
N HIS A 31 11.16 9.00 14.38
CA HIS A 31 11.91 10.03 15.08
C HIS A 31 12.34 11.21 14.19
N SER A 32 12.57 11.00 12.89
CA SER A 32 12.94 12.09 11.98
C SER A 32 11.71 12.94 11.62
N ALA A 33 10.58 12.28 11.34
CA ALA A 33 9.32 12.94 11.00
C ALA A 33 8.79 13.82 12.13
N SER A 34 8.93 13.37 13.38
CA SER A 34 8.51 14.13 14.56
C SER A 34 9.44 15.28 14.95
N LYS A 35 10.69 15.30 14.46
CA LYS A 35 11.66 16.38 14.72
C LYS A 35 11.65 17.44 13.63
N ASN A 36 11.73 17.01 12.37
CA ASN A 36 11.90 17.87 11.20
C ASN A 36 10.94 17.43 10.08
N PRO A 37 9.61 17.57 10.27
CA PRO A 37 8.62 17.04 9.33
C PRO A 37 8.79 17.56 7.90
N GLU A 38 9.18 18.82 7.74
CA GLU A 38 9.39 19.47 6.43
C GLU A 38 10.50 18.85 5.56
N TYR A 39 11.39 18.05 6.15
CA TYR A 39 12.47 17.34 5.46
C TYR A 39 12.14 15.85 5.21
N VAL A 40 10.95 15.39 5.64
CA VAL A 40 10.53 13.99 5.51
C VAL A 40 9.40 13.87 4.50
N PHE A 41 9.68 13.17 3.42
CA PHE A 41 8.77 12.96 2.29
C PHE A 41 8.02 11.63 2.47
N GLN A 42 6.84 11.67 3.09
CA GLN A 42 6.03 10.47 3.32
C GLN A 42 5.10 10.19 2.13
N SER A 43 4.62 8.95 1.97
CA SER A 43 3.55 8.63 0.99
C SER A 43 3.82 9.01 -0.48
N ILE A 44 5.06 9.31 -0.87
CA ILE A 44 5.45 9.85 -2.19
C ILE A 44 5.06 8.99 -3.40
N PRO A 45 5.17 7.65 -3.35
CA PRO A 45 4.79 6.80 -4.48
C PRO A 45 3.34 6.98 -4.91
N SER A 46 2.46 7.37 -3.99
CA SER A 46 1.06 7.68 -4.31
C SER A 46 0.89 8.91 -5.20
N LEU A 47 1.88 9.81 -5.27
CA LEU A 47 1.86 11.03 -6.07
C LEU A 47 2.40 10.83 -7.50
N LEU A 48 3.06 9.69 -7.75
CA LEU A 48 3.70 9.41 -9.03
C LEU A 48 2.68 9.52 -10.17
N GLY A 49 3.05 10.23 -11.24
CA GLY A 49 2.24 10.38 -12.46
C GLY A 49 0.94 11.18 -12.32
N LYS A 50 0.71 11.87 -11.20
CA LYS A 50 -0.53 12.61 -10.94
C LYS A 50 -0.39 14.11 -11.19
N SER A 51 -1.49 14.74 -11.59
CA SER A 51 -1.61 16.19 -11.69
C SER A 51 -1.88 16.82 -10.32
N ILE A 52 -1.68 18.14 -10.21
CA ILE A 52 -1.93 18.88 -8.97
C ILE A 52 -3.38 18.78 -8.47
N ASP A 53 -4.34 18.67 -9.39
CA ASP A 53 -5.77 18.60 -9.06
C ASP A 53 -6.26 17.21 -8.66
N HIS A 54 -5.42 16.19 -8.79
CA HIS A 54 -5.79 14.81 -8.51
C HIS A 54 -6.20 14.66 -7.03
N PRO A 55 -7.29 13.94 -6.70
CA PRO A 55 -7.78 13.80 -5.32
C PRO A 55 -6.73 13.32 -4.32
N MET A 56 -5.89 12.36 -4.71
CA MET A 56 -4.75 11.90 -3.88
C MET A 56 -3.72 13.00 -3.58
N VAL A 57 -3.50 13.94 -4.51
CA VAL A 57 -2.54 15.04 -4.32
C VAL A 57 -3.13 16.07 -3.36
N LYS A 58 -4.42 16.39 -3.49
CA LYS A 58 -5.14 17.24 -2.54
C LYS A 58 -5.11 16.67 -1.12
N LEU A 59 -5.43 15.38 -1.00
CA LEU A 59 -5.37 14.65 0.26
C LEU A 59 -3.96 14.65 0.87
N PHE A 60 -2.92 14.52 0.03
CA PHE A 60 -1.55 14.64 0.47
C PHE A 60 -1.23 16.04 1.01
N GLN A 61 -1.64 17.11 0.32
CA GLN A 61 -1.42 18.50 0.76
C GLN A 61 -2.13 18.80 2.10
N GLU A 62 -3.33 18.27 2.31
CA GLU A 62 -4.05 18.37 3.59
C GLU A 62 -3.29 17.65 4.73
N ARG A 63 -2.72 16.49 4.43
CA ARG A 63 -2.01 15.64 5.39
C ARG A 63 -0.61 16.16 5.73
N TYR A 64 0.04 16.82 4.78
CA TYR A 64 1.42 17.29 4.85
C TYR A 64 1.54 18.77 4.41
N PRO A 65 0.87 19.71 5.11
CA PRO A 65 0.74 21.09 4.67
C PRO A 65 2.06 21.90 4.72
N TYR A 66 3.11 21.32 5.31
CA TYR A 66 4.44 21.92 5.40
C TYR A 66 5.30 21.72 4.14
N HIS A 67 4.86 20.88 3.19
CA HIS A 67 5.56 20.70 1.93
C HIS A 67 5.10 21.73 0.89
N ASN A 68 6.06 22.38 0.23
CA ASN A 68 5.78 23.22 -0.92
C ASN A 68 5.78 22.36 -2.19
N LEU A 69 4.58 22.03 -2.67
CA LEU A 69 4.35 21.18 -3.84
C LEU A 69 3.92 22.04 -5.04
N SER A 70 4.60 21.87 -6.16
CA SER A 70 4.29 22.52 -7.43
C SER A 70 4.11 21.49 -8.55
N TYR A 71 3.53 21.90 -9.67
CA TYR A 71 3.29 21.05 -10.83
C TYR A 71 3.78 21.73 -12.10
N ASP A 72 4.58 21.02 -12.88
CA ASP A 72 4.96 21.43 -14.22
C ASP A 72 4.07 20.72 -15.23
N ALA A 73 3.22 21.49 -15.90
CA ALA A 73 2.32 20.98 -16.93
C ALA A 73 3.05 20.46 -18.17
N THR A 74 4.27 20.93 -18.43
CA THR A 74 5.07 20.52 -19.60
C THR A 74 5.63 19.13 -19.39
N SER A 75 6.28 18.89 -18.25
CA SER A 75 6.80 17.56 -17.91
C SER A 75 5.74 16.63 -17.34
N GLY A 76 4.59 17.14 -16.87
CA GLY A 76 3.55 16.38 -16.20
C GLY A 76 4.02 15.79 -14.86
N GLN A 77 4.86 16.53 -14.12
CA GLN A 77 5.48 16.09 -12.87
C GLN A 77 5.17 17.04 -11.72
N LEU A 78 5.18 16.46 -10.52
CA LEU A 78 5.10 17.18 -9.26
C LEU A 78 6.51 17.40 -8.68
N PHE A 79 6.73 18.57 -8.09
CA PHE A 79 8.01 18.99 -7.52
C PHE A 79 7.83 19.50 -6.10
N PHE A 80 8.69 19.03 -5.20
CA PHE A 80 8.86 19.55 -3.86
C PHE A 80 9.97 20.59 -3.83
N THR A 81 9.69 21.76 -3.28
CA THR A 81 10.72 22.77 -2.97
C THR A 81 10.94 22.80 -1.46
N ARG A 82 12.16 22.48 -1.01
CA ARG A 82 12.54 22.59 0.39
C ARG A 82 12.81 24.03 0.78
N LYS A 83 12.83 24.30 2.09
CA LYS A 83 13.10 25.64 2.63
C LYS A 83 14.51 26.16 2.31
N ASP A 84 15.47 25.26 2.09
CA ASP A 84 16.84 25.59 1.67
C ASP A 84 16.97 25.81 0.15
N GLY A 85 15.86 25.72 -0.59
CA GLY A 85 15.82 25.94 -2.04
C GLY A 85 16.09 24.69 -2.88
N GLU A 86 16.41 23.55 -2.28
CA GLU A 86 16.55 22.31 -3.04
C GLU A 86 15.19 21.85 -3.61
N VAL A 87 15.19 21.49 -4.89
CA VAL A 87 14.00 21.03 -5.60
C VAL A 87 14.16 19.55 -5.93
N PHE A 88 13.13 18.77 -5.63
CA PHE A 88 13.06 17.34 -5.96
C PHE A 88 11.77 17.05 -6.70
N SER A 89 11.85 16.42 -7.87
CA SER A 89 10.69 15.82 -8.50
C SER A 89 10.22 14.59 -7.72
N VAL A 90 8.92 14.28 -7.80
CA VAL A 90 8.38 13.00 -7.28
C VAL A 90 9.10 11.81 -7.90
N ASP A 91 9.41 11.87 -9.21
CA ASP A 91 10.13 10.82 -9.94
C ASP A 91 11.51 10.56 -9.30
N GLU A 92 12.29 11.59 -8.98
CA GLU A 92 13.60 11.46 -8.31
C GLU A 92 13.48 10.88 -6.90
N LEU A 93 12.48 11.30 -6.12
CA LEU A 93 12.27 10.78 -4.76
C LEU A 93 11.91 9.28 -4.78
N VAL A 94 11.09 8.85 -5.74
CA VAL A 94 10.77 7.43 -5.91
C VAL A 94 11.98 6.66 -6.45
N ALA A 95 12.79 7.26 -7.33
CA ALA A 95 14.02 6.64 -7.83
C ALA A 95 15.02 6.39 -6.69
N MET A 96 15.19 7.37 -5.80
CA MET A 96 16.03 7.23 -4.61
C MET A 96 15.53 6.10 -3.69
N LEU A 97 14.21 5.91 -3.58
CA LEU A 97 13.65 4.80 -2.80
C LEU A 97 13.92 3.44 -3.46
N LEU A 98 13.79 3.34 -4.78
CA LEU A 98 14.14 2.12 -5.53
C LEU A 98 15.63 1.82 -5.44
N GLU A 99 16.49 2.83 -5.60
CA GLU A 99 17.95 2.71 -5.48
C GLU A 99 18.35 2.23 -4.08
N TYR A 100 17.72 2.75 -3.02
CA TYR A 100 17.98 2.27 -1.66
C TYR A 100 17.64 0.78 -1.51
N ALA A 101 16.46 0.36 -1.98
CA ALA A 101 16.06 -1.03 -1.90
C ALA A 101 16.93 -1.94 -2.79
N HIS A 102 17.37 -1.42 -3.93
CA HIS A 102 18.30 -2.08 -4.85
C HIS A 102 19.64 -2.34 -4.18
N ASN A 103 20.26 -1.30 -3.63
CA ASN A 103 21.54 -1.41 -2.93
C ASN A 103 21.45 -2.35 -1.72
N TYR A 104 20.33 -2.34 -1.00
CA TYR A 104 20.10 -3.26 0.10
C TYR A 104 20.05 -4.72 -0.39
N ALA A 105 19.35 -4.98 -1.50
CA ALA A 105 19.21 -6.31 -2.06
C ALA A 105 20.54 -6.83 -2.66
N GLU A 106 21.33 -5.98 -3.32
CA GLU A 106 22.68 -6.33 -3.79
C GLU A 106 23.61 -6.63 -2.63
N LEU A 107 23.59 -5.80 -1.58
CA LEU A 107 24.39 -6.02 -0.36
C LEU A 107 24.05 -7.36 0.31
N TYR A 108 22.76 -7.67 0.43
CA TYR A 108 22.30 -8.92 1.03
C TYR A 108 22.70 -10.16 0.22
N THR A 109 22.63 -10.07 -1.11
CA THR A 109 22.92 -11.22 -2.00
C THR A 109 24.39 -11.33 -2.43
N GLY A 110 25.18 -10.27 -2.25
CA GLY A 110 26.54 -10.18 -2.77
C GLY A 110 26.61 -10.24 -4.30
N SER A 111 25.51 -9.95 -4.99
CA SER A 111 25.37 -10.11 -6.44
C SER A 111 24.81 -8.85 -7.07
N ILE A 112 25.24 -8.58 -8.31
CA ILE A 112 24.71 -7.45 -9.09
C ILE A 112 23.31 -7.78 -9.59
N ILE A 113 22.36 -6.89 -9.37
CA ILE A 113 20.98 -7.00 -9.81
C ILE A 113 20.77 -6.00 -10.95
N LYS A 114 20.13 -6.45 -12.04
CA LYS A 114 19.84 -5.57 -13.19
C LYS A 114 18.38 -5.53 -13.59
N THR A 115 17.59 -6.48 -13.09
CA THR A 115 16.22 -6.71 -13.53
C THR A 115 15.31 -6.86 -12.34
N CYS A 116 14.09 -6.33 -12.42
CA CYS A 116 13.09 -6.47 -11.37
C CYS A 116 11.69 -6.72 -11.92
N VAL A 117 10.81 -7.20 -11.04
CA VAL A 117 9.36 -7.11 -11.22
C VAL A 117 8.84 -6.22 -10.10
N LEU A 118 7.95 -5.28 -10.45
CA LEU A 118 7.40 -4.31 -9.52
C LEU A 118 5.93 -4.59 -9.25
N THR A 119 5.54 -4.56 -7.98
CA THR A 119 4.13 -4.57 -7.58
C THR A 119 3.58 -3.15 -7.54
N VAL A 120 2.34 -2.95 -7.98
CA VAL A 120 1.64 -1.66 -7.90
C VAL A 120 0.20 -1.85 -7.45
N PRO A 121 -0.41 -0.84 -6.82
CA PRO A 121 -1.85 -0.86 -6.56
C PRO A 121 -2.65 -1.07 -7.84
N SER A 122 -3.73 -1.84 -7.76
CA SER A 122 -4.60 -2.12 -8.91
C SER A 122 -5.18 -0.85 -9.58
N HIS A 123 -5.31 0.24 -8.83
CA HIS A 123 -5.79 1.53 -9.33
C HIS A 123 -4.73 2.37 -10.06
N PHE A 124 -3.49 1.91 -10.15
CA PHE A 124 -2.47 2.60 -10.97
C PHE A 124 -2.80 2.46 -12.45
N GLY A 125 -3.03 3.60 -13.10
CA GLY A 125 -3.28 3.71 -14.53
C GLY A 125 -2.00 3.69 -15.35
N GLN A 126 -2.15 4.01 -16.65
CA GLN A 126 -1.05 4.00 -17.60
C GLN A 126 -0.01 5.09 -17.32
N ALA A 127 -0.44 6.25 -16.83
CA ALA A 127 0.46 7.35 -16.50
C ALA A 127 1.42 6.95 -15.37
N GLU A 128 0.89 6.39 -14.28
CA GLU A 128 1.69 5.96 -13.13
C GLU A 128 2.63 4.81 -13.48
N ARG A 129 2.16 3.82 -14.23
CA ARG A 129 2.98 2.67 -14.65
C ARG A 129 4.14 3.08 -15.55
N ARG A 130 3.91 3.96 -16.53
CA ARG A 130 4.97 4.49 -17.39
C ARG A 130 6.00 5.30 -16.60
N ARG A 131 5.54 6.09 -15.63
CA ARG A 131 6.43 6.82 -14.71
C ARG A 131 7.26 5.87 -13.87
N LEU A 132 6.67 4.79 -13.37
CA LEU A 132 7.39 3.80 -12.57
C LEU A 132 8.49 3.11 -13.37
N ILE A 133 8.27 2.80 -14.65
CA ILE A 133 9.32 2.27 -15.55
C ILE A 133 10.48 3.27 -15.65
N ARG A 134 10.18 4.54 -15.97
CA ARG A 134 11.20 5.61 -16.08
C ARG A 134 11.99 5.77 -14.78
N VAL A 135 11.31 5.77 -13.64
CA VAL A 135 11.93 5.90 -12.32
C VAL A 135 12.82 4.70 -11.99
N SER A 136 12.46 3.51 -12.49
CA SER A 136 13.29 2.30 -12.36
C SER A 136 14.57 2.38 -13.19
N GLU A 137 14.50 2.96 -14.39
CA GLU A 137 15.68 3.21 -15.22
C GLU A 137 16.67 4.15 -14.53
N ILE A 138 16.18 5.21 -13.86
CA ILE A 138 17.01 6.12 -13.05
C ILE A 138 17.70 5.35 -11.91
N ALA A 139 17.02 4.37 -11.31
CA ALA A 139 17.56 3.51 -10.26
C ALA A 139 18.45 2.35 -10.78
N GLY A 140 18.71 2.29 -12.09
CA GLY A 140 19.55 1.25 -12.70
C GLY A 140 18.89 -0.12 -12.86
N LEU A 141 17.56 -0.18 -12.84
CA LEU A 141 16.77 -1.42 -12.89
C LEU A 141 15.96 -1.53 -14.18
N ASN A 142 16.09 -2.66 -14.87
CA ASN A 142 15.24 -3.02 -15.99
C ASN A 142 13.98 -3.76 -15.52
N VAL A 143 12.80 -3.20 -15.78
CA VAL A 143 11.52 -3.77 -15.33
C VAL A 143 11.06 -4.86 -16.31
N LEU A 144 11.07 -6.12 -15.85
CA LEU A 144 10.57 -7.26 -16.62
C LEU A 144 9.04 -7.27 -16.70
N GLN A 145 8.38 -6.91 -15.61
CA GLN A 145 6.93 -6.87 -15.50
C GLN A 145 6.52 -5.90 -14.39
N ILE A 146 5.37 -5.23 -14.59
CA ILE A 146 4.62 -4.59 -13.52
C ILE A 146 3.38 -5.44 -13.26
N ILE A 147 3.21 -5.91 -12.03
CA ILE A 147 2.08 -6.73 -11.60
C ILE A 147 1.25 -5.99 -10.56
N ASN A 148 -0.07 -6.18 -10.55
CA ASN A 148 -0.90 -5.67 -9.45
C ASN A 148 -0.53 -6.38 -8.14
N ASP A 149 -0.46 -5.64 -7.04
CA ASP A 149 -0.17 -6.15 -5.69
C ASP A 149 -1.07 -7.34 -5.31
N ASN A 150 -2.39 -7.18 -5.39
CA ASN A 150 -3.34 -8.25 -5.08
C ASN A 150 -3.24 -9.42 -6.05
N SER A 151 -2.92 -9.19 -7.33
CA SER A 151 -2.66 -10.27 -8.30
C SER A 151 -1.39 -11.05 -7.95
N ALA A 152 -0.35 -10.38 -7.45
CA ALA A 152 0.86 -11.03 -6.97
C ALA A 152 0.58 -11.87 -5.72
N VAL A 153 -0.21 -11.35 -4.77
CA VAL A 153 -0.62 -12.14 -3.59
C VAL A 153 -1.47 -13.35 -4.00
N ALA A 154 -2.44 -13.16 -4.89
CA ALA A 154 -3.25 -14.24 -5.43
C ALA A 154 -2.37 -15.32 -6.11
N LEU A 155 -1.38 -14.90 -6.90
CA LEU A 155 -0.43 -15.82 -7.51
C LEU A 155 0.35 -16.61 -6.45
N ASN A 156 0.88 -15.95 -5.43
CA ASN A 156 1.55 -16.62 -4.32
C ASN A 156 0.62 -17.61 -3.57
N PHE A 157 -0.63 -17.23 -3.34
CA PHE A 157 -1.63 -18.10 -2.74
C PHE A 157 -1.87 -19.37 -3.58
N GLY A 158 -2.04 -19.19 -4.89
CA GLY A 158 -2.28 -20.27 -5.84
C GLY A 158 -1.06 -21.20 -5.99
N LEU A 159 0.16 -20.66 -6.06
CA LEU A 159 1.40 -21.44 -6.18
C LEU A 159 1.59 -22.46 -5.06
N LEU A 160 1.11 -22.13 -3.86
CA LEU A 160 1.21 -23.03 -2.69
C LEU A 160 0.08 -24.08 -2.64
N ARG A 161 -0.98 -23.91 -3.44
CA ARG A 161 -2.25 -24.67 -3.31
C ARG A 161 -2.73 -25.31 -4.60
N PHE A 162 -2.04 -25.12 -5.71
CA PHE A 162 -2.58 -25.44 -7.03
C PHE A 162 -3.01 -26.90 -7.23
N LYS A 163 -2.40 -27.83 -6.48
CA LYS A 163 -2.75 -29.26 -6.48
C LYS A 163 -4.14 -29.55 -5.90
N ASN A 164 -4.72 -28.60 -5.16
CA ASN A 164 -6.05 -28.72 -4.57
C ASN A 164 -7.15 -28.18 -5.51
N PHE A 165 -6.76 -27.52 -6.60
CA PHE A 165 -7.70 -27.03 -7.61
C PHE A 165 -8.00 -28.12 -8.64
N ASN A 166 -9.13 -27.97 -9.32
CA ASN A 166 -9.57 -28.86 -10.38
C ASN A 166 -10.11 -28.03 -11.56
N GLU A 167 -10.72 -28.68 -12.55
CA GLU A 167 -11.22 -28.00 -13.76
C GLU A 167 -12.35 -26.99 -13.46
N THR A 168 -13.10 -27.19 -12.37
CA THR A 168 -14.13 -26.26 -11.92
C THR A 168 -13.47 -25.06 -11.23
N PRO A 169 -13.72 -23.83 -11.70
CA PRO A 169 -13.16 -22.63 -11.08
C PRO A 169 -13.57 -22.49 -9.62
N GLN A 170 -12.59 -22.28 -8.75
CA GLN A 170 -12.78 -21.96 -7.33
C GLN A 170 -12.49 -20.50 -7.09
N TYR A 171 -13.40 -19.79 -6.41
CA TYR A 171 -13.36 -18.33 -6.29
C TYR A 171 -12.93 -17.89 -4.88
N TYR A 172 -11.99 -16.96 -4.82
CA TYR A 172 -11.46 -16.41 -3.58
C TYR A 172 -11.42 -14.88 -3.68
N MET A 173 -11.79 -14.20 -2.60
CA MET A 173 -11.67 -12.75 -2.52
C MET A 173 -10.42 -12.40 -1.72
N PHE A 174 -9.55 -11.57 -2.28
CA PHE A 174 -8.43 -10.96 -1.57
C PHE A 174 -8.83 -9.53 -1.19
N PHE A 175 -8.98 -9.29 0.12
CA PHE A 175 -9.43 -8.01 0.66
C PHE A 175 -8.29 -7.32 1.41
N ASP A 176 -7.76 -6.26 0.83
CA ASP A 176 -6.61 -5.51 1.32
C ASP A 176 -7.02 -4.14 1.86
N ILE A 177 -6.62 -3.83 3.09
CA ILE A 177 -6.67 -2.47 3.65
C ILE A 177 -5.25 -2.06 4.03
N GLY A 178 -4.59 -1.41 3.07
CA GLY A 178 -3.27 -0.83 3.25
C GLY A 178 -3.30 0.50 4.02
N SER A 179 -2.19 1.22 3.99
CA SER A 179 -2.09 2.53 4.65
C SER A 179 -2.88 3.62 3.95
N MET A 180 -2.90 3.60 2.61
CA MET A 180 -3.52 4.66 1.79
C MET A 180 -4.81 4.24 1.12
N SER A 181 -4.90 3.00 0.67
CA SER A 181 -5.99 2.49 -0.17
C SER A 181 -6.54 1.16 0.35
N THR A 182 -7.77 0.87 -0.07
CA THR A 182 -8.47 -0.39 0.17
C THR A 182 -8.80 -1.01 -1.17
N THR A 183 -8.50 -2.29 -1.35
CA THR A 183 -8.68 -3.02 -2.61
C THR A 183 -9.33 -4.36 -2.34
N ALA A 184 -10.38 -4.69 -3.08
CA ALA A 184 -10.97 -6.01 -3.13
C ALA A 184 -10.71 -6.63 -4.51
N THR A 185 -10.22 -7.86 -4.55
CA THR A 185 -9.88 -8.58 -5.78
C THR A 185 -10.53 -9.96 -5.76
N LEU A 186 -11.42 -10.23 -6.71
CA LEU A 186 -12.01 -11.54 -6.91
C LEU A 186 -11.13 -12.35 -7.86
N ALA A 187 -10.62 -13.48 -7.40
CA ALA A 187 -9.76 -14.37 -8.16
C ALA A 187 -10.44 -15.73 -8.36
N ALA A 188 -10.22 -16.33 -9.53
CA ALA A 188 -10.64 -17.69 -9.85
C ALA A 188 -9.40 -18.56 -10.10
N TYR A 189 -9.35 -19.73 -9.47
CA TYR A 189 -8.34 -20.74 -9.71
C TYR A 189 -8.93 -21.98 -10.35
N SER A 190 -8.22 -22.54 -11.33
CA SER A 190 -8.52 -23.84 -11.92
C SER A 190 -7.22 -24.58 -12.22
N TYR A 191 -7.30 -25.90 -12.31
CA TYR A 191 -6.22 -26.77 -12.76
C TYR A 191 -6.75 -27.76 -13.78
N GLY A 192 -6.15 -27.78 -14.97
CA GLY A 192 -6.52 -28.69 -16.04
C GLY A 192 -5.93 -28.24 -17.38
N LYS A 193 -6.45 -28.80 -18.48
CA LYS A 193 -5.94 -28.52 -19.82
C LYS A 193 -6.14 -27.06 -20.21
N HIS A 194 -5.04 -26.33 -20.29
CA HIS A 194 -5.02 -24.93 -20.70
C HIS A 194 -3.98 -24.70 -21.81
N ARG A 195 -4.26 -23.74 -22.68
CA ARG A 195 -3.33 -23.28 -23.70
C ARG A 195 -2.51 -22.11 -23.17
N ASP A 196 -1.20 -22.19 -23.32
CA ASP A 196 -0.28 -21.08 -23.07
C ASP A 196 0.78 -21.01 -24.19
N GLY A 197 0.62 -20.03 -25.08
CA GLY A 197 1.31 -20.00 -26.37
C GLY A 197 0.91 -21.17 -27.25
N ASP A 198 1.90 -21.93 -27.73
CA ASP A 198 1.70 -23.11 -28.57
C ASP A 198 1.59 -24.42 -27.78
N VAL A 199 1.71 -24.36 -26.46
CA VAL A 199 1.65 -25.55 -25.60
C VAL A 199 0.26 -25.70 -24.99
N VAL A 200 -0.30 -26.90 -25.10
CA VAL A 200 -1.54 -27.32 -24.41
C VAL A 200 -1.18 -28.47 -23.47
N ALA A 201 -1.30 -28.24 -22.17
CA ALA A 201 -1.08 -29.25 -21.13
C ALA A 201 -1.89 -28.90 -19.89
N ASP A 202 -1.80 -29.74 -18.87
CA ASP A 202 -2.37 -29.44 -17.56
C ASP A 202 -1.55 -28.35 -16.88
N PHE A 203 -2.16 -27.18 -16.70
CA PHE A 203 -1.57 -26.05 -16.01
C PHE A 203 -2.52 -25.55 -14.92
N PRO A 204 -1.99 -25.06 -13.80
CA PRO A 204 -2.76 -24.18 -12.95
C PRO A 204 -2.98 -22.83 -13.62
N MET A 205 -4.18 -22.28 -13.48
CA MET A 205 -4.55 -20.96 -13.96
C MET A 205 -5.12 -20.12 -12.82
N LEU A 206 -4.63 -18.88 -12.73
CA LEU A 206 -5.19 -17.78 -11.94
C LEU A 206 -5.81 -16.81 -12.93
N ARG A 207 -7.08 -16.52 -12.75
CA ARG A 207 -7.77 -15.43 -13.46
C ARG A 207 -8.32 -14.44 -12.44
N ILE A 208 -7.93 -13.19 -12.56
CA ILE A 208 -8.59 -12.10 -11.83
C ILE A 208 -9.93 -11.83 -12.53
N VAL A 209 -11.02 -12.00 -11.80
CA VAL A 209 -12.39 -11.90 -12.30
C VAL A 209 -12.86 -10.46 -12.24
N ASN A 210 -12.62 -9.80 -11.11
CA ASN A 210 -13.06 -8.43 -10.88
C ASN A 210 -12.19 -7.75 -9.81
N VAL A 211 -12.11 -6.42 -9.85
CA VAL A 211 -11.36 -5.60 -8.90
C VAL A 211 -12.12 -4.30 -8.60
N SER A 212 -12.25 -3.97 -7.32
CA SER A 212 -12.73 -2.65 -6.86
C SER A 212 -11.77 -2.10 -5.81
N HIS A 213 -11.72 -0.78 -5.70
CA HIS A 213 -10.81 -0.09 -4.81
C HIS A 213 -11.36 1.27 -4.37
N ASP A 214 -10.91 1.73 -3.20
CA ASP A 214 -10.96 3.13 -2.79
C ASP A 214 -9.51 3.60 -2.60
N PRO A 215 -8.97 4.43 -3.51
CA PRO A 215 -7.58 4.85 -3.46
C PRO A 215 -7.31 5.85 -2.32
N THR A 216 -8.37 6.45 -1.76
CA THR A 216 -8.31 7.50 -0.73
C THR A 216 -8.56 6.98 0.69
N PHE A 217 -8.84 5.67 0.83
CA PHE A 217 -9.22 5.03 2.08
C PHE A 217 -8.26 3.92 2.49
N GLY A 218 -7.53 4.13 3.58
CA GLY A 218 -6.70 3.12 4.23
C GLY A 218 -6.52 3.46 5.71
N THR A 219 -5.57 2.81 6.39
CA THR A 219 -5.34 3.05 7.84
C THR A 219 -5.00 4.50 8.17
N GLN A 220 -4.41 5.27 7.24
CA GLN A 220 -4.18 6.70 7.46
C GLN A 220 -5.46 7.48 7.73
N ALA A 221 -6.60 7.10 7.16
CA ALA A 221 -7.87 7.77 7.47
C ALA A 221 -8.23 7.64 8.95
N PHE A 222 -8.05 6.45 9.53
CA PHE A 222 -8.24 6.19 10.96
C PHE A 222 -7.20 6.93 11.81
N ILE A 223 -5.92 6.87 11.43
CA ILE A 223 -4.84 7.55 12.16
C ILE A 223 -5.10 9.05 12.26
N TYR A 224 -5.50 9.70 11.16
CA TYR A 224 -5.79 11.14 11.18
C TYR A 224 -7.04 11.48 12.00
N ARG A 225 -8.09 10.62 11.99
CA ARG A 225 -9.26 10.80 12.85
C ARG A 225 -8.90 10.67 14.34
N ILE A 226 -8.10 9.66 14.70
CA ILE A 226 -7.60 9.48 16.07
C ILE A 226 -6.72 10.66 16.48
N ARG A 227 -5.81 11.12 15.61
CA ARG A 227 -4.97 12.30 15.85
C ARG A 227 -5.79 13.53 16.20
N ASP A 228 -6.86 13.79 15.44
CA ASP A 228 -7.72 14.95 15.64
C ASP A 228 -8.51 14.86 16.96
N GLN A 229 -8.90 13.64 17.36
CA GLN A 229 -9.52 13.37 18.65
C GLN A 229 -8.52 13.53 19.82
N LEU A 230 -7.27 13.07 19.66
CA LEU A 230 -6.22 13.29 20.65
C LEU A 230 -5.89 14.78 20.81
N LEU A 231 -5.84 15.53 19.71
CA LEU A 231 -5.65 16.98 19.72
C LEU A 231 -6.78 17.68 20.51
N GLU A 232 -8.02 17.30 20.25
CA GLU A 232 -9.20 17.84 20.92
C GLU A 232 -9.13 17.63 22.43
N LYS A 233 -8.97 16.37 22.87
CA LYS A 233 -8.84 16.04 24.30
C LYS A 233 -7.64 16.73 24.94
N PHE A 234 -6.51 16.84 24.24
CA PHE A 234 -5.32 17.55 24.74
C PHE A 234 -5.60 19.03 25.00
N CYS A 235 -6.19 19.72 24.01
CA CYS A 235 -6.48 21.14 24.11
C CYS A 235 -7.53 21.43 25.19
N GLU A 236 -8.53 20.56 25.34
CA GLU A 236 -9.54 20.67 26.41
C GLU A 236 -8.91 20.51 27.80
N ILE A 237 -8.11 19.46 28.03
CA ILE A 237 -7.50 19.16 29.32
C ILE A 237 -6.50 20.26 29.71
N LYS A 238 -5.70 20.73 28.76
CA LYS A 238 -4.65 21.74 28.98
C LYS A 238 -5.14 23.18 28.79
N LYS A 239 -6.40 23.37 28.41
CA LYS A 239 -7.01 24.68 28.11
C LYS A 239 -6.21 25.50 27.09
N LEU A 240 -5.75 24.82 26.03
CA LEU A 240 -4.94 25.41 24.95
C LEU A 240 -5.81 25.80 23.76
N ASP A 241 -5.37 26.81 23.02
CA ASP A 241 -5.97 27.15 21.72
C ASP A 241 -5.61 26.09 20.67
N LYS A 242 -6.63 25.39 20.18
CA LYS A 242 -6.52 24.33 19.16
C LYS A 242 -5.85 24.82 17.88
N ASP A 243 -6.14 26.04 17.44
CA ASP A 243 -5.61 26.58 16.19
C ASP A 243 -4.14 26.98 16.32
N LEU A 244 -3.72 27.39 17.51
CA LEU A 244 -2.30 27.58 17.82
C LEU A 244 -1.54 26.25 17.78
N VAL A 245 -2.07 25.19 18.41
CA VAL A 245 -1.42 23.87 18.45
C VAL A 245 -1.29 23.28 17.04
N LYS A 246 -2.33 23.41 16.20
CA LYS A 246 -2.32 22.94 14.80
C LYS A 246 -1.21 23.56 13.94
N LYS A 247 -0.81 24.80 14.22
CA LYS A 247 0.28 25.48 13.49
C LYS A 247 1.65 24.85 13.79
N SER A 248 1.80 24.14 14.90
CA SER A 248 3.03 23.39 15.21
C SER A 248 3.07 22.07 14.43
N HIS A 249 3.73 22.08 13.27
CA HIS A 249 3.93 20.85 12.47
C HIS A 249 4.64 19.74 13.25
N ARG A 250 5.54 20.11 14.17
CA ARG A 250 6.23 19.18 15.08
C ARG A 250 5.23 18.47 16.00
N THR A 251 4.36 19.23 16.65
CA THR A 251 3.32 18.71 17.55
C THR A 251 2.32 17.83 16.81
N MET A 252 1.86 18.27 15.65
CA MET A 252 0.95 17.47 14.81
C MET A 252 1.60 16.16 14.36
N SER A 253 2.89 16.17 14.04
CA SER A 253 3.63 14.95 13.65
C SER A 253 3.79 13.98 14.83
N LYS A 254 4.06 14.48 16.04
CA LYS A 254 4.05 13.66 17.27
C LYS A 254 2.67 13.03 17.52
N LEU A 255 1.59 13.80 17.37
CA LEU A 255 0.23 13.29 17.51
C LEU A 255 -0.10 12.22 16.46
N THR A 256 0.31 12.41 15.21
CA THR A 256 0.09 11.41 14.14
C THR A 256 0.79 10.09 14.47
N LEU A 257 2.03 10.17 14.98
CA LEU A 257 2.78 8.98 15.41
C LEU A 257 2.05 8.26 16.55
N GLU A 258 1.63 8.99 17.58
CA GLU A 258 0.91 8.38 18.69
C GLU A 258 -0.46 7.84 18.27
N ALA A 259 -1.16 8.50 17.36
CA ALA A 259 -2.41 7.99 16.80
C ALA A 259 -2.24 6.65 16.07
N SER A 260 -1.11 6.45 15.37
CA SER A 260 -0.75 5.16 14.77
C SER A 260 -0.51 4.07 15.83
N ASN A 261 0.17 4.42 16.92
CA ASN A 261 0.36 3.52 18.06
C ASN A 261 -0.98 3.16 18.72
N VAL A 262 -1.86 4.14 18.89
CA VAL A 262 -3.20 3.97 19.46
C VAL A 262 -4.03 3.02 18.61
N LEU A 263 -4.09 3.22 17.29
CA LEU A 263 -4.81 2.34 16.37
C LEU A 263 -4.31 0.89 16.48
N THR A 264 -2.99 0.72 16.50
CA THR A 264 -2.35 -0.60 16.59
C THR A 264 -2.68 -1.28 17.92
N LYS A 265 -2.53 -0.58 19.04
CA LYS A 265 -2.78 -1.14 20.37
C LYS A 265 -4.26 -1.41 20.63
N LEU A 266 -5.18 -0.57 20.15
CA LEU A 266 -6.63 -0.78 20.26
C LEU A 266 -7.15 -1.94 19.40
N SER A 267 -6.39 -2.35 18.37
CA SER A 267 -6.71 -3.56 17.61
C SER A 267 -6.57 -4.83 18.47
N ALA A 268 -5.73 -4.81 19.51
CA ALA A 268 -5.57 -5.90 20.46
C ALA A 268 -6.28 -5.68 21.80
N ASN A 269 -6.36 -4.42 22.28
CA ASN A 269 -6.86 -4.07 23.61
C ASN A 269 -8.18 -3.29 23.53
N SER A 270 -9.03 -3.39 24.55
CA SER A 270 -10.28 -2.60 24.63
C SER A 270 -10.02 -1.14 25.01
N GLU A 271 -8.92 -0.85 25.69
CA GLU A 271 -8.54 0.49 26.13
C GLU A 271 -7.02 0.62 26.29
N ILE A 272 -6.52 1.84 26.15
CA ILE A 272 -5.14 2.23 26.42
C ILE A 272 -5.06 3.68 26.90
N PHE A 273 -3.88 4.10 27.35
CA PHE A 273 -3.53 5.51 27.49
C PHE A 273 -2.64 5.94 26.32
N ALA A 274 -3.05 6.99 25.61
CA ALA A 274 -2.25 7.69 24.62
C ALA A 274 -1.30 8.66 25.34
N GLN A 275 0.00 8.54 25.11
CA GLN A 275 1.02 9.24 25.89
C GLN A 275 2.09 9.88 25.01
N VAL A 276 2.32 11.18 25.18
CA VAL A 276 3.39 11.91 24.50
C VAL A 276 4.00 12.95 25.44
N GLU A 277 5.29 12.80 25.72
CA GLU A 277 6.06 13.77 26.50
C GLU A 277 6.38 15.04 25.69
N ASN A 278 6.30 16.18 26.38
CA ASN A 278 6.54 17.53 25.88
C ASN A 278 5.90 17.72 24.51
N LEU A 279 4.58 17.53 24.45
CA LEU A 279 3.83 17.55 23.20
C LEU A 279 3.78 18.97 22.62
N PHE A 280 3.49 19.95 23.47
CA PHE A 280 3.41 21.37 23.11
C PHE A 280 3.68 22.24 24.34
N ASN A 281 4.61 23.19 24.25
CA ASN A 281 4.95 24.12 25.35
C ASN A 281 5.16 23.42 26.71
N GLU A 282 5.96 22.36 26.74
CA GLU A 282 6.27 21.58 27.96
C GLU A 282 5.08 20.80 28.55
N GLU A 283 3.90 20.86 27.92
CA GLU A 283 2.74 20.08 28.34
C GLU A 283 2.76 18.67 27.75
N ASP A 284 2.58 17.68 28.62
CA ASP A 284 2.46 16.26 28.26
C ASP A 284 1.02 15.88 27.88
N LEU A 285 0.90 14.96 26.92
CA LEU A 285 -0.33 14.25 26.64
C LEU A 285 -0.38 12.96 27.47
N ASN A 286 -1.46 12.75 28.21
CA ASN A 286 -1.78 11.47 28.82
C ASN A 286 -3.31 11.31 28.89
N VAL A 287 -3.88 10.59 27.92
CA VAL A 287 -5.34 10.52 27.74
C VAL A 287 -5.78 9.08 27.56
N LYS A 288 -6.79 8.66 28.31
CA LYS A 288 -7.43 7.36 28.11
C LYS A 288 -8.27 7.38 26.82
N ILE A 289 -8.11 6.34 26.01
CA ILE A 289 -8.91 6.11 24.82
C ILE A 289 -9.31 4.64 24.73
N THR A 290 -10.56 4.41 24.36
CA THR A 290 -11.15 3.07 24.24
C THR A 290 -11.43 2.70 22.79
N ARG A 291 -11.50 1.40 22.51
CA ARG A 291 -11.90 0.87 21.20
C ARG A 291 -13.31 1.33 20.83
N ALA A 292 -14.23 1.36 21.80
CA ALA A 292 -15.62 1.79 21.59
C ALA A 292 -15.73 3.26 21.16
N GLU A 293 -14.96 4.16 21.79
CA GLU A 293 -14.86 5.56 21.36
C GLU A 293 -14.34 5.65 19.92
N MET A 294 -13.23 4.96 19.63
CA MET A 294 -12.65 4.92 18.28
C MET A 294 -13.64 4.43 17.24
N GLU A 295 -14.39 3.37 17.55
CA GLU A 295 -15.40 2.84 16.65
C GLU A 295 -16.53 3.85 16.40
N THR A 296 -16.90 4.62 17.41
CA THR A 296 -17.94 5.65 17.32
C THR A 296 -17.50 6.81 16.44
N PHE A 297 -16.34 7.41 16.72
CA PHE A 297 -15.87 8.57 15.96
C PHE A 297 -15.26 8.19 14.61
N CYS A 298 -15.08 6.90 14.28
CA CYS A 298 -14.69 6.42 12.94
C CYS A 298 -15.84 5.70 12.21
N SER A 299 -17.09 5.85 12.68
CA SER A 299 -18.26 5.14 12.14
C SER A 299 -18.39 5.25 10.61
N ASP A 300 -18.21 6.44 10.06
CA ASP A 300 -18.22 6.69 8.61
C ASP A 300 -17.12 5.94 7.84
N LEU A 301 -15.95 5.72 8.46
CA LEU A 301 -14.85 4.99 7.83
C LEU A 301 -15.15 3.49 7.75
N PHE A 302 -15.86 2.91 8.72
CA PHE A 302 -16.30 1.51 8.62
C PHE A 302 -17.37 1.32 7.54
N GLU A 303 -18.20 2.34 7.30
CA GLU A 303 -19.15 2.31 6.17
C GLU A 303 -18.43 2.35 4.80
N ARG A 304 -17.26 3.00 4.71
CA ARG A 304 -16.46 2.99 3.47
C ARG A 304 -15.85 1.63 3.14
N VAL A 305 -15.60 0.77 4.14
CA VAL A 305 -15.09 -0.60 3.93
C VAL A 305 -16.04 -1.42 3.04
N LYS A 306 -17.35 -1.14 3.10
CA LYS A 306 -18.37 -1.91 2.37
C LYS A 306 -18.21 -1.84 0.86
N ARG A 307 -17.84 -0.66 0.37
CA ARG A 307 -17.93 -0.34 -1.06
C ARG A 307 -17.07 -1.26 -1.93
N PRO A 308 -15.76 -1.43 -1.68
CA PRO A 308 -14.94 -2.35 -2.49
C PRO A 308 -15.47 -3.79 -2.47
N PHE A 309 -16.05 -4.24 -1.36
CA PHE A 309 -16.62 -5.59 -1.26
C PHE A 309 -17.85 -5.75 -2.18
N PHE A 310 -18.84 -4.86 -2.05
CA PHE A 310 -20.08 -4.98 -2.83
C PHE A 310 -19.86 -4.72 -4.32
N ASP A 311 -19.01 -3.75 -4.66
CA ASP A 311 -18.72 -3.39 -6.05
C ASP A 311 -18.15 -4.57 -6.86
N ILE A 312 -17.35 -5.47 -6.25
CA ILE A 312 -16.84 -6.66 -6.95
C ILE A 312 -17.81 -7.84 -6.97
N MET A 313 -18.77 -7.86 -6.05
CA MET A 313 -19.75 -8.95 -5.90
C MET A 313 -21.04 -8.70 -6.70
N VAL A 314 -21.14 -7.56 -7.40
CA VAL A 314 -22.24 -7.29 -8.33
C VAL A 314 -22.35 -8.44 -9.34
N ASP A 315 -23.54 -9.02 -9.45
CA ASP A 315 -23.86 -10.16 -10.32
C ASP A 315 -23.04 -11.44 -10.05
N PHE A 316 -22.32 -11.51 -8.92
CA PHE A 316 -21.59 -12.71 -8.51
C PHE A 316 -22.31 -13.46 -7.38
N PRO A 317 -22.60 -14.77 -7.54
CA PRO A 317 -23.28 -15.56 -6.51
C PRO A 317 -22.42 -15.74 -5.26
N MET A 318 -22.90 -15.25 -4.11
CA MET A 318 -22.17 -15.27 -2.82
C MET A 318 -21.81 -16.70 -2.39
N GLU A 319 -22.67 -17.66 -2.67
CA GLU A 319 -22.46 -19.08 -2.40
C GLU A 319 -21.28 -19.68 -3.18
N SER A 320 -20.89 -19.09 -4.31
CA SER A 320 -19.74 -19.53 -5.11
C SER A 320 -18.41 -18.99 -4.60
N LEU A 321 -18.43 -17.96 -3.75
CA LEU A 321 -17.23 -17.47 -3.07
C LEU A 321 -16.79 -18.51 -2.06
N GLN A 322 -15.56 -19.01 -2.14
CA GLN A 322 -15.05 -19.99 -1.18
C GLN A 322 -14.65 -19.30 0.12
N GLU A 323 -13.70 -18.36 0.03
CA GLU A 323 -13.12 -17.69 1.18
C GLU A 323 -12.84 -16.21 0.90
N VAL A 324 -12.84 -15.42 1.97
CA VAL A 324 -12.28 -14.07 1.98
C VAL A 324 -10.92 -14.11 2.69
N ILE A 325 -9.87 -13.80 1.93
CA ILE A 325 -8.48 -13.73 2.39
C ILE A 325 -8.16 -12.29 2.77
N LEU A 326 -7.76 -12.08 4.02
CA LEU A 326 -7.43 -10.75 4.54
C LEU A 326 -5.97 -10.36 4.27
N MET A 327 -5.77 -9.10 3.88
CA MET A 327 -4.48 -8.49 3.60
C MET A 327 -4.40 -7.07 4.16
N GLY A 328 -3.18 -6.57 4.33
CA GLY A 328 -2.94 -5.21 4.82
C GLY A 328 -3.20 -5.02 6.31
N GLY A 329 -2.51 -4.04 6.90
CA GLY A 329 -2.57 -3.79 8.34
C GLY A 329 -3.96 -3.38 8.85
N GLY A 330 -4.80 -2.76 8.01
CA GLY A 330 -6.13 -2.30 8.41
C GLY A 330 -7.12 -3.43 8.69
N THR A 331 -6.95 -4.59 8.05
CA THR A 331 -7.82 -5.75 8.32
C THR A 331 -7.62 -6.33 9.71
N ARG A 332 -6.61 -5.90 10.47
CA ARG A 332 -6.40 -6.29 11.88
C ARG A 332 -7.38 -5.60 12.84
N ILE A 333 -8.09 -4.56 12.41
CA ILE A 333 -9.10 -3.85 13.23
C ILE A 333 -10.32 -4.77 13.44
N PRO A 334 -10.71 -5.09 14.69
CA PRO A 334 -11.80 -6.04 14.97
C PRO A 334 -13.14 -5.68 14.30
N LYS A 335 -13.54 -4.40 14.36
CA LYS A 335 -14.80 -3.93 13.74
C LYS A 335 -14.85 -4.18 12.23
N ILE A 336 -13.72 -4.05 11.54
CA ILE A 336 -13.61 -4.33 10.10
C ILE A 336 -13.83 -5.81 9.82
N GLN A 337 -13.27 -6.70 10.64
CA GLN A 337 -13.48 -8.15 10.48
C GLN A 337 -14.93 -8.53 10.72
N SER A 338 -15.58 -7.98 11.76
CA SER A 338 -17.00 -8.22 12.01
C SER A 338 -17.87 -7.79 10.83
N VAL A 339 -17.57 -6.62 10.26
CA VAL A 339 -18.22 -6.05 9.08
C VAL A 339 -18.05 -6.96 7.86
N LEU A 340 -16.85 -7.49 7.60
CA LEU A 340 -16.58 -8.40 6.48
C LEU A 340 -17.22 -9.79 6.66
N ILE A 341 -17.27 -10.32 7.88
CA ILE A 341 -17.99 -11.57 8.21
C ILE A 341 -19.46 -11.43 7.86
N GLU A 342 -20.09 -10.33 8.28
CA GLU A 342 -21.50 -10.05 8.00
C GLU A 342 -21.80 -10.02 6.50
N TYR A 343 -20.98 -9.34 5.69
CA TYR A 343 -21.26 -9.21 4.25
C TYR A 343 -20.92 -10.43 3.42
N SER A 344 -19.85 -11.13 3.79
CA SER A 344 -19.42 -12.33 3.08
C SER A 344 -20.30 -13.54 3.39
N GLN A 345 -21.14 -13.46 4.43
CA GLN A 345 -21.96 -14.56 4.92
C GLN A 345 -21.10 -15.81 5.24
N LYS A 346 -19.81 -15.60 5.53
CA LYS A 346 -18.87 -16.64 5.94
C LYS A 346 -18.79 -16.67 7.45
N SER A 347 -18.62 -17.87 8.00
CA SER A 347 -18.39 -18.04 9.44
C SER A 347 -17.04 -17.48 9.89
N GLU A 348 -16.06 -17.44 8.98
CA GLU A 348 -14.70 -17.00 9.27
C GLU A 348 -14.04 -16.29 8.09
N LEU A 349 -13.01 -15.49 8.40
CA LEU A 349 -12.14 -14.82 7.43
C LEU A 349 -10.75 -15.45 7.53
N HIS A 350 -10.11 -15.71 6.39
CA HIS A 350 -8.87 -16.46 6.36
C HIS A 350 -7.66 -15.55 6.27
N ARG A 351 -6.58 -15.97 6.94
CA ARG A 351 -5.23 -15.39 6.84
C ARG A 351 -4.29 -16.37 6.15
N GLY A 352 -4.75 -16.92 5.02
CA GLY A 352 -4.04 -17.96 4.25
C GLY A 352 -2.76 -17.48 3.57
N VAL A 353 -2.41 -16.21 3.70
CA VAL A 353 -1.20 -15.57 3.17
C VAL A 353 -0.54 -14.72 4.24
N ASN A 354 0.80 -14.66 4.25
CA ASN A 354 1.51 -13.63 5.00
C ASN A 354 1.36 -12.30 4.25
N SER A 355 0.50 -11.42 4.77
CA SER A 355 0.16 -10.15 4.12
C SER A 355 1.36 -9.23 3.90
N ASP A 356 2.43 -9.37 4.68
CA ASP A 356 3.59 -8.50 4.61
C ASP A 356 4.56 -8.89 3.46
N ASP A 357 4.61 -10.18 3.11
CA ASP A 357 5.57 -10.71 2.11
C ASP A 357 4.91 -11.30 0.84
N ALA A 358 3.62 -11.62 0.85
CA ALA A 358 3.00 -12.42 -0.21
C ALA A 358 3.04 -11.74 -1.59
N ALA A 359 2.90 -10.41 -1.64
CA ALA A 359 3.00 -9.65 -2.89
C ALA A 359 4.44 -9.73 -3.45
N ALA A 360 5.44 -9.61 -2.56
CA ALA A 360 6.84 -9.77 -2.91
C ALA A 360 7.13 -11.17 -3.46
N LEU A 361 6.62 -12.21 -2.80
CA LEU A 361 6.81 -13.61 -3.22
C LEU A 361 6.13 -13.92 -4.57
N GLY A 362 4.96 -13.33 -4.84
CA GLY A 362 4.31 -13.42 -6.14
C GLY A 362 5.12 -12.75 -7.26
N ALA A 363 5.66 -11.55 -6.99
CA ALA A 363 6.55 -10.85 -7.90
C ALA A 363 7.88 -11.61 -8.10
N VAL A 364 8.37 -12.28 -7.05
CA VAL A 364 9.56 -13.13 -7.10
C VAL A 364 9.39 -14.26 -8.11
N TYR A 365 8.26 -14.97 -8.01
CA TYR A 365 7.92 -16.01 -8.98
C TYR A 365 7.87 -15.44 -10.40
N GLN A 366 7.25 -14.28 -10.62
CA GLN A 366 7.17 -13.67 -11.95
C GLN A 366 8.53 -13.29 -12.52
N ALA A 367 9.42 -12.70 -11.71
CA ALA A 367 10.75 -12.37 -12.20
C ALA A 367 11.56 -13.64 -12.54
N ALA A 368 11.40 -14.72 -11.76
CA ALA A 368 11.99 -16.02 -12.11
C ALA A 368 11.37 -16.61 -13.39
N PHE A 369 10.05 -16.51 -13.57
CA PHE A 369 9.35 -16.95 -14.78
C PHE A 369 9.81 -16.21 -16.04
N HIS A 370 10.05 -14.89 -15.94
CA HIS A 370 10.51 -14.06 -17.05
C HIS A 370 12.03 -14.10 -17.29
N THR A 371 12.81 -14.69 -16.38
CA THR A 371 14.28 -14.73 -16.50
C THR A 371 14.75 -16.04 -17.13
N PRO A 372 15.44 -16.00 -18.29
CA PRO A 372 16.01 -17.19 -18.89
C PRO A 372 16.98 -17.92 -17.93
N GLY A 373 16.85 -19.24 -17.85
CA GLY A 373 17.71 -20.09 -17.01
C GLY A 373 17.08 -20.54 -15.68
N PHE A 374 16.02 -19.87 -15.22
CA PHE A 374 15.20 -20.37 -14.12
C PHE A 374 14.12 -21.32 -14.66
N ARG A 375 13.87 -22.40 -13.91
CA ARG A 375 12.74 -23.31 -14.17
C ARG A 375 11.80 -23.24 -13.00
N VAL A 376 10.62 -22.65 -13.22
CA VAL A 376 9.53 -22.60 -12.25
C VAL A 376 8.35 -23.39 -12.78
N THR A 377 7.49 -23.88 -11.87
CA THR A 377 6.20 -24.48 -12.25
C THR A 377 5.42 -23.48 -13.09
N ARG A 378 5.02 -23.87 -14.30
CA ARG A 378 4.26 -22.97 -15.19
C ARG A 378 2.88 -22.73 -14.61
N PHE A 379 2.55 -21.47 -14.36
CA PHE A 379 1.28 -21.02 -13.81
C PHE A 379 0.72 -19.91 -14.68
N ILE A 380 -0.44 -20.13 -15.30
CA ILE A 380 -1.06 -19.15 -16.20
C ILE A 380 -1.70 -18.05 -15.36
N VAL A 381 -1.37 -16.79 -15.65
CA VAL A 381 -1.92 -15.64 -14.95
C VAL A 381 -2.66 -14.76 -15.95
N LYS A 382 -3.96 -14.56 -15.74
CA LYS A 382 -4.81 -13.65 -16.51
C LYS A 382 -5.32 -12.55 -15.58
N ASP A 383 -4.77 -11.35 -15.73
CA ASP A 383 -5.19 -10.20 -14.92
C ASP A 383 -6.43 -9.52 -15.51
N TYR A 384 -7.08 -8.67 -14.71
CA TYR A 384 -8.28 -7.93 -15.05
C TYR A 384 -7.91 -6.55 -15.62
N ASN A 385 -8.55 -6.16 -16.72
CA ASN A 385 -8.41 -4.82 -17.26
C ASN A 385 -9.54 -3.94 -16.72
N LEU A 386 -9.19 -3.01 -15.83
CA LEU A 386 -10.14 -2.15 -15.12
C LEU A 386 -10.87 -1.16 -16.04
N TYR A 387 -10.21 -0.68 -17.10
CA TYR A 387 -10.75 0.34 -17.98
C TYR A 387 -10.94 -0.20 -19.40
N PRO A 388 -12.09 0.06 -20.04
CA PRO A 388 -12.28 -0.30 -21.45
C PRO A 388 -11.28 0.48 -22.31
N ILE A 389 -10.66 -0.20 -23.27
CA ILE A 389 -9.70 0.40 -24.20
C ILE A 389 -10.40 0.58 -25.54
N ALA A 390 -10.56 1.84 -25.95
CA ALA A 390 -10.96 2.18 -27.30
C ALA A 390 -9.71 2.47 -28.14
N VAL A 391 -9.62 1.84 -29.32
CA VAL A 391 -8.55 2.11 -30.29
C VAL A 391 -9.22 2.74 -31.52
N SER A 392 -8.82 3.95 -31.86
CA SER A 392 -9.17 4.59 -33.14
C SER A 392 -7.96 4.46 -34.06
N PHE A 393 -8.22 4.01 -35.29
CA PHE A 393 -7.21 3.89 -36.34
C PHE A 393 -7.33 5.06 -37.33
#